data_AF-A0A1H3D8R3-F1
#
_entry.id   AF-A0A1H3D8R3-F1
#
_cell.length_a   1.000
_cell.length_b   1.000
_cell.length_c   1.000
_cell.angle_alpha   90.00
_cell.angle_beta   90.00
_cell.angle_gamma   90.00
#
_symmetry.space_group_name_H-M   'P 1'
#
loop_
_entity.id
_entity.type
_entity.pdbx_description
1 polymer ?
#
loop_
_entity_poly.entity_id
_entity_poly.type
_entity_poly.pdbx_seq_one_letter_code
_entity_poly.pdbx_strand_id
1 'polypeptide(L)'
;MDAHSWAIREERFAKKFTSARKYILSDIFTWLDSNIEIEQVAVLISHLKDRDFLAGAKIVSIDELLAEIREKVVACGIVAKNAIPEQYPLLRTLQLSHNGYYKAL
;
A
#
# COMPACT_ATOMS: atom_id res chain seq x y z
N MET A 1 19.90 -7.98 4.33
CA MET A 1 19.37 -6.91 3.46
C MET A 1 20.08 -7.02 2.13
N ASP A 2 19.38 -7.40 1.06
CA ASP A 2 19.99 -7.59 -0.26
C ASP A 2 20.50 -6.25 -0.80
N ALA A 3 21.83 -6.09 -0.78
CA ALA A 3 22.56 -4.93 -1.25
C ALA A 3 22.69 -4.92 -2.78
N HIS A 4 21.61 -5.21 -3.50
CA HIS A 4 21.60 -5.03 -4.95
C HIS A 4 21.71 -3.55 -5.28
N SER A 5 22.54 -3.23 -6.27
CA SER A 5 22.67 -1.88 -6.81
C SER A 5 21.32 -1.36 -7.32
N TRP A 6 21.17 -0.05 -7.40
CA TRP A 6 19.97 0.58 -7.94
C TRP A 6 19.66 0.15 -9.38
N ALA A 7 20.69 -0.10 -10.20
CA ALA A 7 20.51 -0.62 -11.56
C ALA A 7 19.85 -2.01 -11.57
N ILE A 8 20.27 -2.91 -10.68
CA ILE A 8 19.65 -4.24 -10.56
C ILE A 8 18.21 -4.13 -10.02
N ARG A 9 17.96 -3.20 -9.09
CA ARG A 9 16.61 -2.94 -8.57
C ARG A 9 15.69 -2.42 -9.68
N GLU A 10 16.15 -1.46 -10.48
CA GLU A 10 15.45 -0.94 -11.65
C GLU A 10 15.02 -2.07 -12.59
N GLU A 11 15.97 -2.91 -13.00
CA GLU A 11 15.68 -4.03 -13.91
C GLU A 11 14.64 -5.00 -13.33
N ARG A 12 14.78 -5.35 -12.04
CA ARG A 12 13.86 -6.29 -11.38
C ARG A 12 12.45 -5.72 -11.22
N PHE A 13 12.33 -4.46 -10.82
CA PHE A 13 11.02 -3.81 -10.65
C PHE A 13 10.36 -3.54 -12.01
N ALA A 14 11.13 -3.17 -13.04
CA ALA A 14 10.61 -3.00 -14.40
C ALA A 14 9.95 -4.29 -14.91
N LYS A 15 10.58 -5.46 -14.68
CA LYS A 15 10.00 -6.77 -15.01
C LYS A 15 8.68 -6.99 -14.27
N LYS A 16 8.65 -6.77 -12.94
CA LYS A 16 7.44 -6.95 -12.13
C LYS A 16 6.29 -6.06 -12.59
N PHE A 17 6.55 -4.77 -12.79
CA PHE A 17 5.53 -3.81 -13.20
C PHE A 17 5.00 -4.08 -14.60
N THR A 18 5.88 -4.48 -15.53
CA THR A 18 5.48 -4.85 -16.89
C THR A 18 4.61 -6.11 -16.92
N SER A 19 5.00 -7.16 -16.18
CA SER A 19 4.17 -8.35 -16.03
C SER A 19 2.82 -8.03 -15.38
N ALA A 20 2.82 -7.23 -14.31
CA ALA A 20 1.57 -6.81 -13.67
C ALA A 20 0.67 -6.05 -14.65
N ARG A 21 1.14 -5.05 -15.40
CA ARG A 21 0.32 -4.34 -16.40
C ARG A 21 -0.29 -5.27 -17.45
N LYS A 22 0.42 -6.34 -17.82
CA LYS A 22 -0.07 -7.32 -18.80
C LYS A 22 -1.15 -8.24 -18.24
N TYR A 23 -1.05 -8.64 -16.98
CA TYR A 23 -1.84 -9.75 -16.43
C TYR A 23 -2.81 -9.36 -15.30
N ILE A 24 -2.69 -8.16 -14.74
CA ILE A 24 -3.46 -7.77 -13.54
C ILE A 24 -4.97 -7.72 -13.78
N LEU A 25 -5.42 -7.29 -14.96
CA LEU A 25 -6.86 -7.27 -15.31
C LEU A 25 -7.31 -8.52 -16.06
N SER A 26 -6.42 -9.20 -16.79
CA SER A 26 -6.78 -10.40 -17.56
C SER A 26 -6.83 -11.67 -16.72
N ASP A 27 -5.98 -11.77 -15.69
CA ASP A 27 -5.75 -13.03 -14.98
C ASP A 27 -6.04 -12.92 -13.48
N ILE A 28 -5.83 -11.75 -12.87
CA ILE A 28 -5.94 -11.57 -11.41
C ILE A 28 -7.27 -10.94 -11.01
N PHE A 29 -7.57 -9.75 -11.53
CA PHE A 29 -8.77 -8.98 -11.21
C PHE A 29 -9.74 -8.98 -12.39
N THR A 30 -10.14 -10.17 -12.83
CA THR A 30 -10.99 -10.39 -14.01
C THR A 30 -12.40 -9.81 -13.90
N TRP A 31 -12.79 -9.38 -12.70
CA TRP A 31 -14.07 -8.74 -12.40
C TRP A 31 -14.02 -7.20 -12.46
N LEU A 32 -12.84 -6.59 -12.65
CA LEU A 32 -12.71 -5.15 -12.84
C LEU A 32 -12.86 -4.77 -14.32
N ASP A 33 -13.31 -3.54 -14.57
CA ASP A 33 -13.34 -2.98 -15.93
C ASP A 33 -11.92 -2.91 -16.50
N SER A 34 -11.76 -3.27 -17.77
CA SER A 34 -10.47 -3.24 -18.47
C SER A 34 -9.91 -1.82 -18.62
N ASN A 35 -10.76 -0.81 -18.49
CA ASN A 35 -10.38 0.61 -18.57
C ASN A 35 -10.01 1.24 -17.23
N ILE A 36 -9.98 0.47 -16.13
CA ILE A 36 -9.61 1.04 -14.82
C ILE A 36 -8.12 1.40 -14.81
N GLU A 37 -7.82 2.61 -14.34
CA GLU A 37 -6.43 3.02 -14.13
C GLU A 37 -5.85 2.32 -12.90
N ILE A 38 -4.72 1.65 -13.07
CA ILE A 38 -4.01 0.97 -11.99
C ILE A 38 -2.70 1.71 -11.71
N GLU A 39 -2.63 2.33 -10.54
CA GLU A 39 -1.38 2.86 -10.01
C GLU A 39 -0.47 1.71 -9.53
N GLN A 40 0.80 1.76 -9.92
CA GLN A 40 1.82 0.84 -9.45
C GLN A 40 2.81 1.58 -8.56
N VAL A 41 3.01 1.07 -7.34
CA VAL A 41 3.87 1.68 -6.32
C VAL A 41 4.95 0.68 -5.90
N ALA A 42 6.19 1.16 -5.77
CA ALA A 42 7.31 0.39 -5.23
C ALA A 42 7.41 0.58 -3.71
N VAL A 43 6.93 -0.39 -2.94
CA VAL A 43 7.06 -0.38 -1.47
C VAL A 43 8.43 -0.89 -1.06
N LEU A 44 9.24 -0.03 -0.44
CA LEU A 44 10.61 -0.32 0.01
C LEU A 44 10.74 -0.11 1.52
N ILE A 45 11.78 -0.64 2.15
CA ILE A 45 12.03 -0.41 3.59
C ILE A 45 12.25 1.08 3.88
N SER A 46 12.95 1.79 2.99
CA SER A 46 13.28 3.21 3.14
C SER A 46 13.15 3.92 1.80
N HIS A 47 12.71 5.17 1.85
CA HIS A 47 12.67 6.09 0.72
C HIS A 47 13.88 7.04 0.79
N LEU A 48 14.69 7.11 -0.29
CA LEU A 48 15.84 8.01 -0.35
C LEU A 48 15.36 9.41 -0.74
N LYS A 49 15.88 10.43 -0.05
CA LYS A 49 15.48 11.84 -0.23
C LYS A 49 15.54 12.36 -1.67
N ASP A 50 16.45 11.84 -2.49
CA ASP A 50 16.70 12.32 -3.85
C ASP A 50 16.26 11.31 -4.93
N ARG A 51 15.39 10.35 -4.59
CA ARG A 51 14.85 9.37 -5.55
C ARG A 51 13.43 8.98 -5.17
N ASP A 52 12.47 9.58 -5.87
CA ASP A 52 11.04 9.30 -5.71
C ASP A 52 10.52 8.18 -6.62
N PHE A 53 11.32 7.70 -7.57
CA PHE A 53 10.89 6.75 -8.59
C PHE A 53 11.81 5.53 -8.74
N LEU A 54 11.19 4.39 -9.03
CA LEU A 54 11.84 3.13 -9.38
C LEU A 54 11.06 2.47 -10.52
N ALA A 55 11.69 2.28 -11.67
CA ALA A 55 11.09 1.67 -12.85
C ALA A 55 9.78 2.33 -13.31
N GLY A 56 9.73 3.67 -13.19
CA GLY A 56 8.56 4.49 -13.53
C GLY A 56 7.43 4.47 -12.49
N ALA A 57 7.57 3.71 -11.40
CA ALA A 57 6.63 3.70 -10.27
C ALA A 57 7.13 4.61 -9.14
N LYS A 58 6.20 5.22 -8.40
CA LYS A 58 6.51 5.98 -7.20
C LYS A 58 7.08 5.06 -6.12
N ILE A 59 8.11 5.50 -5.41
CA ILE A 59 8.63 4.83 -4.23
C ILE A 59 7.83 5.28 -3.02
N VAL A 60 7.45 4.30 -2.18
CA VAL A 60 6.86 4.54 -0.87
C VAL A 60 7.60 3.67 0.12
N SER A 61 8.05 4.23 1.23
CA SER A 61 8.62 3.46 2.33
C SER A 61 7.52 2.72 3.11
N ILE A 62 7.90 1.67 3.83
CA ILE A 62 6.98 0.99 4.75
C ILE A 62 6.39 1.97 5.77
N ASP A 63 7.20 2.91 6.28
CA ASP A 63 6.77 3.90 7.26
C ASP A 63 5.77 4.90 6.66
N GLU A 64 6.01 5.40 5.44
CA GLU A 64 5.07 6.27 4.73
C GLU A 64 3.74 5.54 4.44
N LEU A 65 3.80 4.28 4.00
CA LEU A 65 2.60 3.47 3.75
C LEU A 65 1.80 3.24 5.03
N LEU A 66 2.47 2.90 6.14
CA LEU A 66 1.80 2.69 7.42
C LEU A 66 1.22 4.00 7.98
N ALA A 67 1.90 5.13 7.78
CA ALA A 67 1.36 6.43 8.15
C ALA A 67 0.06 6.72 7.41
N GLU A 68 0.01 6.51 6.09
CA GLU A 68 -1.19 6.70 5.28
C GLU A 68 -2.33 5.77 5.72
N ILE A 69 -2.04 4.48 5.93
CA ILE A 69 -3.04 3.51 6.42
C ILE A 69 -3.59 3.95 7.77
N ARG A 70 -2.71 4.33 8.71
CA ARG A 70 -3.11 4.79 10.04
C ARG A 70 -3.97 6.03 9.96
N GLU A 71 -3.61 7.02 9.15
CA GLU A 71 -4.40 8.24 8.96
C GLU A 71 -5.82 7.92 8.47
N LYS A 72 -5.95 7.03 7.48
CA LYS A 72 -7.26 6.59 6.97
C LYS A 72 -8.07 5.83 8.02
N VAL A 73 -7.43 4.99 8.83
CA VAL A 73 -8.09 4.27 9.93
C VAL A 73 -8.54 5.23 11.03
N VAL A 74 -7.72 6.22 11.39
CA VAL A 74 -8.08 7.25 12.37
C VAL A 74 -9.29 8.05 11.89
N ALA A 75 -9.31 8.42 10.60
CA ALA A 75 -10.44 9.12 9.99
C ALA A 75 -11.77 8.35 10.04
N CYS A 76 -11.76 7.01 10.18
CA CYS A 76 -12.98 6.25 10.40
C CYS A 76 -13.65 6.58 11.75
N GLY A 77 -12.91 7.04 12.76
CA GLY A 77 -13.43 7.35 14.09
C GLY A 77 -13.67 6.12 14.97
N ILE A 78 -14.43 6.29 16.07
CA ILE A 78 -14.61 5.27 17.11
C ILE A 78 -15.33 4.01 16.61
N VAL A 79 -14.96 2.85 17.17
CA VAL A 79 -15.51 1.56 16.73
C VAL A 79 -17.01 1.44 17.01
N ALA A 80 -17.52 2.01 18.10
CA ALA A 80 -18.94 1.93 18.44
C ALA A 80 -19.88 2.57 17.40
N LYS A 81 -19.37 3.45 16.52
CA LYS A 81 -20.16 4.13 15.47
C LYS A 81 -19.79 3.68 14.07
N ASN A 82 -18.50 3.49 13.79
CA ASN A 82 -17.96 3.32 12.45
C ASN A 82 -17.00 2.13 12.38
N ALA A 83 -17.43 0.97 12.87
CA ALA A 83 -16.57 -0.19 12.99
C ALA A 83 -16.05 -0.68 11.63
N ILE A 84 -14.73 -0.78 11.46
CA ILE A 84 -14.13 -1.44 10.29
C ILE A 84 -14.58 -2.91 10.29
N PRO A 85 -15.08 -3.47 9.17
CA PRO A 85 -15.62 -4.83 9.12
C PRO A 85 -14.68 -5.89 9.69
N GLU A 86 -15.24 -6.89 10.37
CA GLU A 86 -14.48 -7.93 11.09
C GLU A 86 -13.58 -8.77 10.19
N GLN A 87 -13.92 -8.87 8.89
CA GLN A 87 -13.09 -9.53 7.88
C GLN A 87 -11.73 -8.84 7.65
N TYR A 88 -11.52 -7.63 8.18
CA TYR A 88 -10.26 -6.89 8.14
C TYR A 88 -9.64 -6.77 9.55
N PRO A 89 -9.23 -7.89 10.19
CA PRO A 89 -8.86 -7.91 11.60
C PRO A 89 -7.68 -6.99 11.94
N LEU A 90 -6.71 -6.85 11.03
CA LEU A 90 -5.56 -5.95 11.23
C LEU A 90 -5.98 -4.48 11.25
N LEU A 91 -6.85 -4.06 10.33
CA LEU A 91 -7.35 -2.69 10.27
C LEU A 91 -8.25 -2.38 11.48
N ARG A 92 -9.09 -3.34 11.89
CA ARG A 92 -9.94 -3.20 13.08
C ARG A 92 -9.12 -3.12 14.37
N THR A 93 -8.02 -3.86 14.46
CA THR A 93 -7.06 -3.76 15.58
C THR A 93 -6.42 -2.37 15.62
N LEU A 94 -5.99 -1.84 14.47
CA LEU A 94 -5.48 -0.47 14.38
C LEU A 94 -6.54 0.55 14.81
N GLN A 95 -7.80 0.39 14.40
CA GLN A 95 -8.89 1.29 14.79
C GLN A 95 -9.14 1.25 16.30
N LEU A 96 -9.19 0.06 16.91
CA LEU A 96 -9.35 -0.09 18.36
C LEU A 96 -8.19 0.56 19.12
N SER A 97 -6.96 0.41 18.62
CA SER A 97 -5.76 0.99 19.24
C SER A 97 -5.75 2.52 19.18
N HIS A 98 -6.08 3.11 18.03
CA HIS A 98 -5.94 4.57 17.82
C HIS A 98 -7.22 5.36 18.14
N ASN A 99 -8.40 4.78 17.92
CA ASN A 99 -9.68 5.48 18.10
C ASN A 99 -10.44 4.99 19.35
N GLY A 100 -10.13 3.77 19.82
CA GLY A 100 -10.85 3.11 20.91
C GLY A 100 -12.29 2.70 20.55
N TYR A 101 -12.93 2.00 21.48
CA TYR A 101 -14.31 1.55 21.28
C TYR A 101 -15.31 2.69 21.45
N TYR A 102 -15.28 3.38 22.59
CA TYR A 102 -16.09 4.58 22.86
C TYR A 102 -15.28 5.89 22.83
N LYS A 103 -13.98 5.81 23.14
CA LYS A 103 -13.01 6.91 23.12
C LYS A 103 -11.59 6.34 23.04
N ALA A 104 -10.66 7.10 22.49
CA ALA A 104 -9.24 6.84 22.65
C ALA A 104 -8.82 7.14 24.12
N LEU A 105 -7.86 6.38 24.64
CA LEU A 105 -7.27 6.62 25.96
C LEU A 105 -6.01 7.48 25.84
#